data_AF-P14143-F1
#
_entry.id   AF-P14143-F1
#
_cell.length_a   1.000
_cell.length_b   1.000
_cell.length_c   1.000
_cell.angle_alpha   90.00
_cell.angle_beta   90.00
_cell.angle_gamma   90.00
#
_symmetry.space_group_name_H-M   'P 1'
#
loop_
_entity.id
_entity.type
_entity.pdbx_description
1 polymer ?
#
loop_
_entity_poly.entity_id
_entity_poly.type
_entity_poly.pdbx_seq_one_letter_code
_entity_poly.pdbx_strand_id
1 'polypeptide(L)'
;NPPAIFKSYCEIIVTYFPFDEQNCSMKLGTWTYDGTVVAIYPEGPRPDLSNYMQSGEWTLKDYRGFWHSVNYSCCLDTPYLDITYHFILLRLPLYFIVNVIIPC
;
A
#
# COMPACT_ATOMS: atom_id res chain seq x y z
N ASN A 1 -10.09 1.04 17.95
CA ASN A 1 -9.07 1.33 16.92
C ASN A 1 -7.89 2.03 17.56
N PRO A 2 -6.80 1.32 17.91
CA PRO A 2 -5.57 1.98 18.33
C PRO A 2 -4.94 2.70 17.12
N PRO A 3 -4.50 3.97 17.24
CA PRO A 3 -3.75 4.63 16.20
C PRO A 3 -2.37 3.97 16.05
N ALA A 4 -1.93 3.79 14.80
CA ALA A 4 -0.62 3.20 14.49
C ALA A 4 0.03 3.95 13.33
N ILE A 5 1.36 4.07 13.37
CA ILE A 5 2.16 4.62 12.28
C ILE A 5 2.87 3.45 11.60
N PHE A 6 2.51 3.17 10.36
CA PHE A 6 3.12 2.12 9.55
C PHE A 6 4.21 2.70 8.66
N LYS A 7 5.40 2.10 8.68
CA LYS A 7 6.48 2.37 7.74
C LYS A 7 6.60 1.17 6.80
N SER A 8 6.06 1.28 5.60
CA SER A 8 6.16 0.26 4.56
C SER A 8 7.34 0.52 3.63
N TYR A 9 7.88 -0.56 3.07
CA TYR A 9 8.74 -0.48 1.90
C TYR A 9 7.87 -0.34 0.65
N CYS A 10 8.24 0.59 -0.23
CA CYS A 10 7.61 0.78 -1.53
C CYS A 10 8.72 0.90 -2.57
N GLU A 11 8.65 0.09 -3.63
CA GLU A 11 9.54 0.22 -4.77
C GLU A 11 9.13 1.45 -5.58
N ILE A 12 9.97 2.48 -5.56
CA ILE A 12 9.70 3.74 -6.24
C ILE A 12 10.30 3.70 -7.65
N ILE A 13 9.44 3.88 -8.65
CA ILE A 13 9.83 3.89 -10.07
C ILE A 13 9.90 5.33 -10.55
N VAL A 14 11.12 5.83 -10.81
CA VAL A 14 11.37 7.25 -11.15
C VAL A 14 11.55 7.52 -12.64
N THR A 15 11.18 6.57 -13.51
CA THR A 15 11.41 6.66 -14.97
C THR A 15 10.79 7.91 -15.62
N TYR A 16 9.63 8.36 -15.13
CA TYR A 16 8.87 9.48 -15.71
C TYR A 16 8.80 10.70 -14.79
N PHE A 17 9.75 10.84 -13.86
CA PHE A 17 9.75 11.94 -12.92
C PHE A 17 9.64 13.32 -13.59
N PRO A 18 8.81 14.26 -13.09
CA PRO A 18 7.95 14.19 -11.90
C PRO A 18 6.51 13.73 -12.18
N PHE A 19 6.25 13.17 -13.37
CA PHE A 19 4.95 12.64 -13.79
C PHE A 19 4.85 11.13 -13.52
N ASP A 20 5.41 10.70 -12.39
CA ASP A 20 5.48 9.31 -11.97
C ASP A 20 4.23 8.88 -11.17
N GLU A 21 3.80 7.64 -11.41
CA GLU A 21 2.79 6.94 -10.62
C GLU A 21 3.48 5.85 -9.80
N GLN A 22 3.14 5.76 -8.51
CA GLN A 22 3.72 4.82 -7.56
C GLN A 22 2.65 3.86 -7.06
N ASN A 23 2.95 2.56 -7.04
CA ASN A 23 2.07 1.53 -6.49
C ASN A 23 2.68 0.99 -5.20
N CYS A 24 2.31 1.59 -4.07
CA CYS A 24 2.84 1.20 -2.77
C CYS A 24 1.91 0.18 -2.11
N SER A 25 2.50 -0.92 -1.62
CA SER A 25 1.77 -1.99 -0.93
C SER A 25 2.05 -2.01 0.56
N MET A 26 1.03 -2.37 1.34
CA MET A 26 1.14 -2.68 2.76
C MET A 26 0.52 -4.05 3.01
N LYS A 27 1.33 -5.02 3.44
CA LYS A 27 0.92 -6.37 3.77
C LYS A 27 0.70 -6.51 5.27
N LEU A 28 -0.50 -6.86 5.69
CA LEU A 28 -0.88 -7.12 7.08
C LEU A 28 -1.29 -8.58 7.21
N GLY A 29 -0.82 -9.25 8.25
CA GLY A 29 -1.07 -10.67 8.45
C GLY A 29 -0.70 -11.10 9.85
N THR A 30 -1.15 -12.29 10.24
CA THR A 30 -0.68 -12.94 11.46
C THR A 30 0.75 -13.45 11.24
N TRP A 31 1.63 -13.21 12.21
CA TRP A 31 3.02 -13.65 12.09
C TRP A 31 3.23 -15.10 12.52
N THR A 32 2.65 -15.48 13.66
CA THR A 32 2.91 -16.79 14.30
C THR A 32 1.83 -17.84 14.05
N TYR A 33 0.62 -17.40 13.72
CA TYR A 33 -0.54 -18.27 13.55
C TYR A 33 -0.88 -18.43 12.07
N ASP A 34 -1.20 -19.67 11.69
CA ASP A 34 -1.77 -19.97 10.39
C ASP A 34 -3.27 -19.63 10.35
N GLY A 35 -3.86 -19.72 9.15
CA GLY A 35 -5.27 -19.47 8.89
C GLY A 35 -6.24 -20.48 9.50
N THR A 36 -5.74 -21.62 10.00
CA THR A 36 -6.58 -22.61 10.70
C THR A 36 -6.80 -22.22 12.15
N VAL A 37 -5.82 -21.53 12.76
CA VAL A 37 -5.91 -21.03 14.13
C VAL A 37 -6.49 -19.62 14.18
N VAL A 38 -6.00 -18.71 13.33
CA VAL A 38 -6.46 -17.32 13.29
C VAL A 38 -6.79 -16.92 11.86
N ALA A 39 -8.08 -16.77 11.59
CA ALA A 39 -8.55 -16.28 10.32
C ALA A 39 -8.75 -14.75 10.35
N ILE A 40 -8.10 -14.04 9.43
CA ILE A 40 -8.29 -12.60 9.22
C ILE A 40 -9.02 -12.34 7.90
N TYR A 41 -9.95 -11.39 7.92
CA TYR A 41 -10.74 -10.98 6.75
C TYR A 41 -10.77 -9.45 6.67
N PRO A 42 -10.70 -8.87 5.46
CA PRO A 42 -10.85 -7.43 5.29
C PRO A 42 -12.30 -7.01 5.57
N GLU A 43 -12.49 -5.85 6.18
CA GLU A 43 -13.82 -5.28 6.44
C GLU A 43 -14.54 -4.91 5.13
N GLY A 44 -13.78 -4.57 4.09
CA GLY A 44 -14.29 -4.29 2.76
C GLY A 44 -13.21 -4.37 1.69
N PRO A 45 -13.59 -4.24 0.40
CA PRO A 45 -12.65 -4.32 -0.71
C PRO A 45 -11.70 -3.12 -0.81
N ARG A 46 -11.99 -2.04 -0.08
CA ARG A 46 -11.20 -0.81 -0.06
C ARG A 46 -11.03 -0.32 1.38
N PRO A 47 -9.86 0.23 1.73
CA PRO A 47 -9.69 0.92 3.01
C PRO A 47 -10.62 2.13 3.10
N ASP A 48 -11.07 2.42 4.32
CA ASP A 48 -11.85 3.63 4.60
C ASP A 48 -10.96 4.88 4.52
N LEU A 49 -11.40 5.86 3.73
CA LEU A 49 -10.75 7.16 3.55
C LEU A 49 -11.61 8.32 4.04
N SER A 50 -12.68 8.06 4.80
CA SER A 50 -13.58 9.08 5.33
C SER A 50 -12.85 10.21 6.07
N ASN A 51 -11.75 9.88 6.75
CA ASN A 51 -10.89 10.80 7.50
C ASN A 51 -9.50 10.97 6.85
N TYR A 52 -9.39 10.76 5.54
CA TYR A 52 -8.13 10.93 4.81
C TYR A 52 -7.73 12.41 4.73
N MET A 53 -6.49 12.71 5.13
CA MET A 53 -5.89 14.02 4.95
C MET A 53 -5.15 14.07 3.60
N GLN A 54 -5.55 14.98 2.72
CA GLN A 54 -4.90 15.15 1.42
C GLN A 54 -3.42 15.55 1.58
N SER A 55 -2.57 14.93 0.77
CA SER A 55 -1.15 15.30 0.70
C SER A 55 -0.95 16.46 -0.28
N GLY A 56 -0.05 17.38 0.06
CA GLY A 56 0.36 18.48 -0.83
C GLY A 56 1.33 18.06 -1.93
N GLU A 57 1.82 16.83 -1.92
CA GLU A 57 2.79 16.31 -2.89
C GLU A 57 2.24 15.14 -3.72
N TRP A 58 1.23 14.44 -3.22
CA TRP A 58 0.70 13.21 -3.81
C TRP A 58 -0.81 13.23 -3.89
N THR A 59 -1.36 12.78 -5.01
CA THR A 59 -2.77 12.49 -5.19
C THR A 59 -2.99 10.98 -5.10
N LEU A 60 -3.88 10.53 -4.21
CA LEU A 60 -4.28 9.13 -4.14
C LEU A 60 -5.27 8.82 -5.26
N LYS A 61 -4.84 8.05 -6.26
CA LYS A 61 -5.58 7.76 -7.50
C LYS A 61 -6.49 6.54 -7.38
N ASP A 62 -5.98 5.45 -6.80
CA ASP A 62 -6.78 4.27 -6.45
C ASP A 62 -6.23 3.62 -5.18
N TYR A 63 -7.07 2.86 -4.51
CA TYR A 63 -6.76 2.18 -3.27
C TYR A 63 -7.63 0.94 -3.12
N ARG A 64 -7.01 -0.22 -2.89
CA ARG A 64 -7.73 -1.51 -2.80
C ARG A 64 -7.04 -2.46 -1.85
N GLY A 65 -7.84 -3.23 -1.12
CA GLY A 65 -7.38 -4.34 -0.29
C GLY A 65 -7.63 -5.66 -0.99
N PHE A 66 -6.62 -6.52 -1.01
CA PHE A 66 -6.73 -7.90 -1.49
C PHE A 66 -6.47 -8.86 -0.35
N TRP A 67 -7.32 -9.86 -0.22
CA TRP A 67 -7.14 -10.95 0.71
C TRP A 67 -6.44 -12.11 -0.01
N HIS A 68 -5.41 -12.66 0.63
CA HIS A 68 -4.67 -13.80 0.10
C HIS A 68 -4.62 -14.92 1.13
N SER A 69 -4.73 -16.14 0.62
CA SER A 69 -4.39 -17.36 1.33
C SER A 69 -3.14 -17.94 0.68
N VAL A 70 -2.03 -17.88 1.39
CA VAL A 70 -0.71 -18.23 0.86
C VAL A 70 -0.16 -19.45 1.60
N ASN A 71 0.12 -20.51 0.86
CA ASN A 71 0.84 -21.67 1.39
C ASN A 71 2.33 -21.46 1.10
N TYR A 72 3.14 -21.38 2.16
CA TYR A 72 4.58 -21.22 2.01
C TYR A 72 5.26 -22.58 1.83
N SER A 73 6.43 -22.59 1.19
CA SER A 73 7.17 -23.81 0.87
C SER A 73 7.56 -24.63 2.11
N CYS A 74 7.64 -24.00 3.28
CA CYS A 74 7.91 -24.69 4.55
C CYS A 74 6.71 -25.48 5.08
N CYS A 75 5.49 -25.07 4.77
CA CYS A 75 4.26 -25.61 5.32
C CYS A 75 3.15 -25.59 4.24
N LEU A 76 3.04 -26.67 3.45
CA LEU A 76 2.07 -26.74 2.35
C LEU A 76 0.64 -27.00 2.81
N ASP A 77 0.46 -27.60 3.98
CA ASP A 77 -0.84 -28.00 4.51
C ASP A 77 -1.54 -26.88 5.30
N THR A 78 -0.79 -25.85 5.72
CA THR A 78 -1.31 -24.75 6.54
C THR A 78 -1.21 -23.40 5.81
N PRO A 79 -2.32 -22.84 5.31
CA PRO A 79 -2.33 -21.55 4.67
C PRO A 79 -2.08 -20.43 5.68
N TYR A 80 -1.25 -19.46 5.32
CA TYR A 80 -1.12 -18.19 6.03
C TYR A 80 -1.99 -17.15 5.33
N LEU A 81 -2.78 -16.43 6.11
CA LEU A 81 -3.67 -15.41 5.58
C LEU A 81 -3.04 -14.03 5.69
N ASP A 82 -3.17 -13.26 4.63
CA ASP A 82 -2.75 -11.86 4.61
C ASP A 82 -3.74 -10.97 3.88
N ILE A 83 -3.75 -9.70 4.27
CA ILE A 83 -4.46 -8.63 3.59
C ILE A 83 -3.41 -7.67 3.08
N THR A 84 -3.32 -7.52 1.77
CA THR A 84 -2.40 -6.59 1.13
C THR A 84 -3.18 -5.41 0.55
N TYR A 85 -2.93 -4.23 1.10
CA TYR A 85 -3.47 -2.97 0.61
C TYR A 85 -2.52 -2.36 -0.42
N HIS A 86 -3.05 -1.99 -1.57
CA HIS A 86 -2.35 -1.21 -2.60
C HIS A 86 -2.86 0.21 -2.61
N PHE A 87 -1.94 1.16 -2.67
CA PHE A 87 -2.19 2.59 -2.80
C PHE A 87 -1.48 3.08 -4.06
N ILE A 88 -2.27 3.51 -5.05
CA ILE A 88 -1.78 4.10 -6.29
C ILE A 88 -1.68 5.61 -6.08
N LEU A 89 -0.47 6.12 -6.04
CA LEU A 89 -0.14 7.51 -5.75
C LEU A 89 0.39 8.19 -7.02
N LEU A 90 -0.17 9.34 -7.37
CA LEU A 90 0.32 10.19 -8.45
C LEU A 90 1.02 11.41 -7.85
N ARG A 91 2.26 11.68 -8.27
CA ARG A 91 2.99 12.86 -7.80
C ARG A 91 2.39 14.14 -8.39
N LEU A 92 2.31 15.20 -7.59
CA LEU A 92 1.99 16.54 -8.07
C LEU A 92 3.26 17.19 -8.67
N PRO A 93 3.31 17.44 -9.99
CA PRO A 93 4.56 17.78 -10.66
C PRO A 93 4.94 19.27 -10.53
N LEU A 94 4.00 20.15 -10.15
CA LEU A 94 4.16 21.61 -10.23
C LEU A 94 5.42 22.10 -9.50
N TYR A 95 5.65 21.63 -8.27
CA TYR A 95 6.81 22.02 -7.48
C TYR A 95 8.14 21.66 -8.19
N PHE A 96 8.21 20.46 -8.76
CA PHE A 96 9.40 19.96 -9.44
C PHE A 96 9.61 20.62 -10.81
N ILE A 97 8.53 20.94 -11.53
CA ILE A 97 8.62 21.70 -12.78
C ILE A 97 9.26 23.07 -12.52
N VAL A 98 8.75 23.82 -11.54
CA VAL A 98 9.17 25.21 -11.27
C VAL A 98 10.61 25.27 -10.71
N ASN A 99 10.97 24.36 -9.81
CA ASN A 99 12.24 24.45 -9.09
C ASN A 99 13.37 23.56 -9.63
N VAL A 100 13.04 22.52 -10.40
CA VAL A 100 14.03 21.57 -10.93
C VAL A 100 14.10 21.63 -12.45
N ILE A 101 12.97 21.55 -13.16
CA ILE A 101 13.00 21.46 -14.64
C ILE A 101 13.28 22.80 -15.31
N ILE A 102 12.55 23.87 -14.95
CA ILE A 102 12.70 25.19 -15.59
C ILE A 102 14.10 25.82 -15.38
N PRO A 103 14.72 25.70 -14.19
CA PRO A 103 16.05 26.29 -13.96
C PRO A 103 17.23 25.49 -14.55
N CYS A 104 17.01 24.24 -14.97
CA CYS A 104 18.03 23.40 -15.60
C CYS A 104 18.28 23.80 -17.06
#